data_AF-L9WPI6-F1
#
_entry.id   AF-L9WPI6-F1
#
_cell.length_a   1.000
_cell.length_b   1.000
_cell.length_c   1.000
_cell.angle_alpha   90.00
_cell.angle_beta   90.00
_cell.angle_gamma   90.00
#
_symmetry.space_group_name_H-M   'P 1'
#
loop_
_entity.id
_entity.type
_entity.pdbx_description
1 polymer ?
#
loop_
_entity_poly.entity_id
_entity_poly.type
_entity_poly.pdbx_seq_one_letter_code
_entity_poly.pdbx_strand_id
1 'polypeptide(L)' 'MNVPTDRLLLMLVAATGFAVVAGGWAAALVHAEATGLEELVLRVIIGAVFFAVLLGFWTLLSSTDEQTA' A
#
# COMPACT_ATOMS: atom_id res chain seq x y z
N MET A 1 8.21 -27.40 -6.04
CA MET A 1 7.60 -26.06 -6.01
C MET A 1 7.46 -25.67 -4.54
N ASN A 2 8.27 -24.73 -4.05
CA ASN A 2 8.20 -24.29 -2.65
C ASN A 2 7.02 -23.32 -2.50
N VAL A 3 5.83 -23.89 -2.33
CA VAL A 3 4.54 -23.20 -2.21
C VAL A 3 4.57 -21.99 -1.24
N PRO A 4 5.30 -22.00 -0.10
CA PRO A 4 5.36 -20.84 0.79
C PRO A 4 6.09 -19.63 0.18
N THR A 5 7.19 -19.87 -0.55
CA THR A 5 8.00 -18.81 -1.16
C THR A 5 7.28 -18.13 -2.32
N ASP A 6 6.54 -18.90 -3.14
CA ASP A 6 5.75 -18.35 -4.24
C ASP A 6 4.62 -17.45 -3.73
N ARG A 7 4.00 -17.78 -2.59
CA ARG A 7 2.92 -16.99 -1.99
C ARG A 7 3.43 -15.65 -1.45
N LEU A 8 4.61 -15.64 -0.83
CA LEU A 8 5.27 -14.41 -0.38
C LEU A 8 5.68 -13.52 -1.55
N LEU A 9 6.21 -14.10 -2.64
CA LEU A 9 6.56 -13.35 -3.84
C LEU A 9 5.33 -12.75 -4.53
N LEU A 10 4.23 -13.51 -4.64
CA LEU A 10 2.98 -13.00 -5.20
C LEU A 10 2.40 -11.86 -4.36
N MET A 11 2.40 -11.97 -3.03
CA MET A 11 1.98 -10.90 -2.14
C MET A 11 2.87 -9.66 -2.33
N LEU A 12 4.19 -9.84 -2.38
CA LEU A 12 5.14 -8.75 -2.57
C LEU A 12 4.87 -8.02 -3.89
N VAL A 13 4.72 -8.76 -4.99
CA VAL A 13 4.45 -8.20 -6.31
C VAL A 13 3.08 -7.50 -6.34
N ALA A 14 2.03 -8.11 -5.79
CA ALA A 14 0.70 -7.52 -5.75
C ALA A 14 0.67 -6.24 -4.90
N ALA A 15 1.29 -6.26 -3.72
CA ALA A 15 1.38 -5.10 -2.83
C ALA A 15 2.18 -3.97 -3.47
N THR A 16 3.31 -4.29 -4.12
CA THR A 16 4.16 -3.29 -4.79
C THR A 16 3.48 -2.73 -6.03
N GLY A 17 2.78 -3.55 -6.81
CA GLY A 17 2.00 -3.10 -7.96
C GLY A 17 0.86 -2.17 -7.54
N PHE A 18 0.10 -2.55 -6.50
CA PHE A 18 -0.93 -1.70 -5.93
C PHE A 18 -0.36 -0.39 -5.38
N ALA A 19 0.79 -0.45 -4.71
CA ALA A 19 1.50 0.72 -4.19
C ALA A 19 1.85 1.74 -5.27
N VAL A 20 2.42 1.27 -6.38
CA VAL A 20 2.84 2.13 -7.49
C VAL A 20 1.63 2.76 -8.18
N VAL A 21 0.59 1.97 -8.46
CA VAL A 21 -0.62 2.46 -9.14
C VAL A 21 -1.38 3.45 -8.26
N ALA A 22 -1.69 3.07 -7.02
CA ALA A 22 -2.45 3.93 -6.10
C ALA A 22 -1.65 5.17 -5.68
N GLY A 23 -0.36 5.00 -5.39
CA GLY A 23 0.52 6.10 -5.00
C GLY A 23 0.75 7.10 -6.14
N GLY A 24 0.97 6.61 -7.37
CA GLY A 24 1.12 7.45 -8.55
C GLY A 24 -0.15 8.22 -8.89
N TRP A 25 -1.31 7.55 -8.85
CA TRP A 25 -2.61 8.17 -9.07
C TRP A 25 -2.96 9.22 -8.01
N ALA A 26 -2.75 8.91 -6.73
CA ALA A 26 -3.05 9.83 -5.65
C ALA A 26 -2.13 11.06 -5.64
N ALA A 27 -0.85 10.89 -5.97
CA ALA A 27 0.08 12.02 -6.11
C ALA A 27 -0.31 12.94 -7.28
N ALA A 28 -0.75 12.38 -8.41
CA ALA A 28 -1.20 13.14 -9.57
C ALA A 28 -2.49 13.94 -9.28
N LEU A 29 -3.42 13.37 -8.52
CA LEU A 29 -4.66 14.05 -8.10
C LEU A 29 -4.40 15.23 -7.17
N VAL A 30 -3.52 15.04 -6.16
CA VAL A 30 -3.15 16.11 -5.23
C VAL A 30 -2.58 17.32 -5.97
N HIS A 31 -1.71 17.06 -6.94
CA HIS A 31 -1.08 18.11 -7.74
C HIS A 31 -2.06 18.79 -8.71
N ALA A 32 -3.15 18.11 -9.09
CA ALA A 32 -4.16 18.65 -9.98
C ALA A 32 -5.20 19.53 -9.27
N GLU A 33 -5.52 19.26 -8.00
CA GLU A 33 -6.58 19.96 -7.25
C GLU A 33 -6.10 21.07 -6.32
N ALA A 34 -4.88 20.98 -5.75
CA ALA A 34 -4.44 21.91 -4.70
C ALA A 34 -3.09 22.56 -5.02
N THR A 35 -2.98 23.87 -4.78
CA THR A 35 -1.72 24.61 -4.88
C THR A 35 -1.34 25.23 -3.53
N GLY A 36 -0.12 24.99 -3.05
CA GLY A 36 0.42 25.62 -1.84
C GLY A 36 0.46 24.70 -0.61
N LEU A 37 0.19 25.24 0.58
CA LEU A 37 0.28 24.48 1.86
C LEU A 37 -0.76 23.34 1.94
N GLU A 38 -1.91 23.50 1.29
CA GLU A 38 -2.96 22.47 1.23
C GLU A 38 -2.50 21.22 0.48
N GLU A 39 -1.70 21.37 -0.58
CA GLU A 39 -1.10 20.26 -1.33
C GLU A 39 -0.22 19.39 -0.42
N LEU A 40 0.58 20.04 0.42
CA LEU A 40 1.49 19.37 1.33
C LEU A 40 0.74 18.58 2.41
N VAL A 41 -0.31 19.18 2.99
CA VAL A 41 -1.17 18.50 3.96
C VAL A 41 -1.90 17.32 3.32
N LEU A 42 -2.48 17.49 2.12
CA LEU A 42 -3.17 16.41 1.41
C LEU A 42 -2.22 15.24 1.13
N ARG A 43 -0.99 15.53 0.69
CA ARG A 43 0.01 14.52 0.37
C ARG A 43 0.45 13.74 1.61
N VAL A 44 0.58 14.40 2.76
CA VAL A 44 0.90 13.74 4.03
C VAL A 44 -0.25 12.84 4.48
N ILE A 45 -1.50 13.31 4.39
CA ILE A 45 -2.69 12.52 4.76
C ILE A 45 -2.81 11.29 3.86
N ILE A 46 -2.66 11.46 2.54
CA ILE A 46 -2.68 10.35 1.59
C ILE A 46 -1.56 9.35 1.87
N GLY A 47 -0.35 9.83 2.17
CA GLY A 47 0.76 8.98 2.58
C GLY A 47 0.45 8.19 3.86
N ALA A 48 -0.17 8.82 4.85
CA ALA A 48 -0.57 8.16 6.09
C ALA A 48 -1.66 7.10 5.86
N VAL A 49 -2.67 7.40 5.05
CA VAL A 49 -3.72 6.45 4.66
C VAL A 49 -3.13 5.27 3.89
N PHE A 50 -2.21 5.54 2.96
CA PHE A 50 -1.51 4.52 2.20
C PHE A 50 -0.72 3.56 3.11
N PHE A 51 0.02 4.10 4.08
CA PHE A 51 0.72 3.30 5.09
C PHE A 51 -0.23 2.49 5.97
N ALA A 52 -1.38 3.06 6.36
CA ALA A 52 -2.40 2.35 7.14
C ALA A 52 -2.97 1.15 6.36
N VAL A 53 -3.20 1.29 5.05
CA VAL A 53 -3.64 0.19 4.18
C VAL A 53 -2.57 -0.91 4.11
N LEU A 54 -1.30 -0.55 3.91
CA LEU A 54 -0.20 -1.54 3.90
C LEU A 54 -0.09 -2.30 5.23
N LEU A 55 -0.20 -1.59 6.36
CA LEU A 55 -0.22 -2.21 7.69
C LEU A 55 -1.43 -3.14 7.88
N GLY A 56 -2.60 -2.76 7.35
CA GLY A 56 -3.80 -3.61 7.34
C GLY A 56 -3.59 -4.89 6.54
N PHE A 57 -2.99 -4.81 5.35
CA PHE A 57 -2.64 -5.99 4.56
C PHE A 57 -1.59 -6.87 5.25
N TRP A 58 -0.57 -6.26 5.86
CA TRP A 58 0.44 -6.98 6.62
C TRP A 58 -0.18 -7.77 7.77
N THR A 59 -1.04 -7.14 8.58
CA THR A 59 -1.70 -7.78 9.72
C THR A 59 -2.67 -8.88 9.31
N LEU A 60 -3.44 -8.69 8.23
CA LEU A 60 -4.31 -9.73 7.66
C LEU A 60 -3.49 -10.95 7.20
N LEU A 61 -2.39 -10.73 6.48
CA LEU A 61 -1.57 -11.84 6.01
C LEU A 61 -0.81 -12.54 7.14
N SER A 62 -0.24 -11.80 8.09
CA SER A 62 0.44 -12.41 9.24
C SER A 62 -0.53 -13.27 10.06
N SER A 63 -1.78 -12.83 10.25
CA SER A 63 -2.80 -13.61 10.96
C SER A 63 -3.22 -14.90 10.23
N THR A 64 -3.07 -14.93 8.91
CA THR A 64 -3.41 -16.10 8.08
C THR A 64 -2.29 -17.14 8.13
N ASP A 65 -1.03 -16.71 8.15
CA ASP A 65 0.12 -17.61 8.33
C ASP A 65 0.11 -18.26 9.72
N GLU A 66 -0.32 -17.54 10.75
CA GLU A 66 -0.39 -18.03 12.14
C GLU A 66 -1.52 -19.06 12.37
N GLN A 67 -2.61 -19.00 11.58
CA GLN A 67 -3.71 -19.98 11.62
C GLN A 67 -3.45 -21.26 10.81
N THR A 68 -2.42 -21.28 9.97
CA THR A 68 -2.11 -22.43 9.10
C THR A 68 -1.03 -23.34 9.69
N ALA A 69 -0.47 -23.00 10.87
CA ALA A 69 0.48 -23.80 11.64
C ALA A 69 -0.22 -24.65 12.72
#